data_AF-A0A937UIE0-F1
#
_entry.id   AF-A0A937UIE0-F1
#
_cell.length_a   1.000
_cell.length_b   1.000
_cell.length_c   1.000
_cell.angle_alpha   90.00
_cell.angle_beta   90.00
_cell.angle_gamma   90.00
#
_symmetry.space_group_name_H-M   'P 1'
#
loop_
_entity.id
_entity.type
_entity.pdbx_description
1 polymer ?
#
loop_
_entity_poly.entity_id
_entity_poly.type
_entity_poly.pdbx_seq_one_letter_code
_entity_poly.pdbx_strand_id
1 'polypeptide(L)'
;REAILDAFKKRHCYGANDNIILDVRCGQHMMGDIFEHSGKPTLDLTVVGTDPIARISIVRGVGKEVPRYVHDIGPDQKEVKLSWTDQDPAVGQESYYYVRVEQRRPEGGYGALAWASPMWITCKP
;
A
#
# COMPACT_ATOMS: atom_id res chain seq x y z
N ARG A 1 -5.32 -25.24 6.05
CA ARG A 1 -4.30 -24.53 5.23
C ARG A 1 -4.50 -23.01 5.35
N GLU A 2 -4.74 -22.51 6.57
CA GLU A 2 -5.00 -21.10 6.88
C GLU A 2 -3.84 -20.45 7.64
N ALA A 3 -3.13 -21.24 8.47
CA ALA A 3 -2.02 -20.77 9.28
C ALA A 3 -0.83 -20.19 8.49
N ILE A 4 -0.61 -20.64 7.26
CA ILE A 4 0.45 -20.08 6.40
C ILE A 4 0.04 -18.70 5.88
N LEU A 5 -1.22 -18.51 5.49
CA LEU A 5 -1.74 -17.21 5.07
C LEU A 5 -1.68 -16.24 6.25
N ASP A 6 -2.18 -16.63 7.42
CA ASP A 6 -2.15 -15.79 8.65
C ASP A 6 -0.73 -15.36 9.04
N ALA A 7 0.26 -16.24 8.88
CA ALA A 7 1.67 -15.94 9.10
C ALA A 7 2.30 -15.03 8.02
N PHE A 8 1.69 -14.91 6.84
CA PHE A 8 2.04 -13.88 5.85
C PHE A 8 1.29 -12.57 6.09
N LYS A 9 0.12 -12.59 6.74
CA LYS A 9 -0.70 -11.40 7.02
C LYS A 9 -0.08 -10.50 8.10
N LYS A 10 0.59 -11.05 9.12
CA LYS A 10 1.25 -10.29 10.20
C LYS A 10 2.75 -10.08 9.98
N ARG A 11 3.14 -9.40 8.91
CA ARG A 11 4.55 -9.00 8.72
C ARG A 11 4.62 -7.52 8.40
N HIS A 12 5.20 -6.74 9.31
CA HIS A 12 5.58 -5.34 9.10
C HIS A 12 6.82 -5.26 8.20
N CYS A 13 6.71 -5.79 6.99
CA CYS A 13 7.80 -5.86 6.03
C CYS A 13 7.42 -5.08 4.77
N TYR A 14 8.43 -4.61 4.05
CA TYR A 14 8.26 -4.18 2.68
C TYR A 14 9.42 -4.74 1.88
N GLY A 15 9.15 -5.15 0.65
CA GLY A 15 10.20 -5.58 -0.27
C GLY A 15 10.64 -4.38 -1.09
N ALA A 16 11.91 -4.02 -1.05
CA ALA A 16 12.50 -3.03 -1.94
C ALA A 16 13.76 -3.60 -2.58
N ASN A 17 13.92 -3.38 -3.89
CA ASN A 17 15.13 -3.77 -4.63
C ASN A 17 16.24 -2.71 -4.56
N ASP A 18 16.02 -1.64 -3.79
CA ASP A 18 16.95 -0.55 -3.48
C ASP A 18 16.58 0.03 -2.09
N ASN A 19 17.34 0.99 -1.57
CA ASN A 19 17.08 1.69 -0.30
C ASN A 19 15.90 2.67 -0.39
N ILE A 20 14.73 2.14 -0.71
CA ILE A 20 13.47 2.88 -0.71
C ILE A 20 12.90 2.80 0.72
N ILE A 21 12.52 3.93 1.28
CA ILE A 21 11.70 3.98 2.50
C ILE A 21 10.25 4.06 2.05
N LEU A 22 9.44 3.12 2.51
CA LEU A 22 8.00 3.10 2.29
C LEU A 22 7.31 2.87 3.63
N ASP A 23 6.70 3.93 4.16
CA ASP A 23 5.82 3.87 5.33
C ASP A 23 4.38 4.11 4.87
N VAL A 24 3.49 3.19 5.22
CA VAL A 24 2.07 3.28 4.92
C VAL A 24 1.30 3.07 6.21
N ARG A 25 0.46 4.03 6.55
CA ARG A 25 -0.32 4.06 7.78
C ARG A 25 -1.79 4.31 7.50
N CYS A 26 -2.62 3.89 8.45
CA CYS A 26 -4.03 4.24 8.51
C CYS A 26 -4.36 4.61 9.96
N GLY A 27 -4.28 5.91 10.28
CA GLY A 27 -4.37 6.38 11.66
C GLY A 27 -3.21 5.86 12.52
N GLN A 28 -3.50 4.99 13.49
CA GLN A 28 -2.50 4.38 14.37
C GLN A 28 -1.96 3.04 13.85
N HIS A 29 -2.56 2.50 12.77
CA HIS A 29 -2.18 1.23 12.19
C HIS A 29 -1.13 1.41 11.10
N MET A 30 -0.28 0.40 10.92
CA MET A 30 0.78 0.39 9.92
C MET A 30 0.65 -0.78 8.93
N MET A 31 1.40 -0.72 7.84
CA MET A 31 1.47 -1.76 6.82
C MET A 31 1.63 -3.18 7.41
N GLY A 32 0.76 -4.11 7.03
CA GLY A 32 0.71 -5.47 7.59
C GLY A 32 -0.20 -5.65 8.81
N ASP A 33 -0.86 -4.60 9.29
CA ASP A 33 -1.86 -4.74 10.35
C ASP A 33 -3.20 -5.29 9.85
N ILE A 34 -3.95 -5.89 10.77
CA ILE A 34 -5.33 -6.35 10.59
C ILE A 34 -6.17 -5.63 11.64
N PHE A 35 -7.16 -4.85 11.21
CA PHE A 35 -7.97 -4.05 12.13
C PHE A 35 -9.35 -3.70 11.56
N GLU A 36 -10.22 -3.22 12.44
CA GLU A 36 -11.52 -2.67 12.08
C GLU A 36 -11.44 -1.15 12.09
N HIS A 37 -12.13 -0.50 11.14
CA HIS A 37 -12.13 0.95 11.02
C HIS A 37 -13.55 1.46 10.87
N SER A 38 -13.93 2.49 11.62
CA SER A 38 -15.23 3.14 11.49
C SER A 38 -15.16 4.21 10.40
N GLY A 39 -16.03 4.09 9.39
CA GLY A 39 -16.06 5.03 8.27
C GLY A 39 -15.01 4.76 7.19
N LYS A 40 -14.60 5.82 6.49
CA LYS A 40 -13.74 5.74 5.30
C LYS A 40 -12.26 5.66 5.69
N PRO A 41 -11.53 4.59 5.32
CA PRO A 41 -10.12 4.46 5.66
C PRO A 41 -9.31 5.51 4.88
N THR A 42 -8.40 6.17 5.59
CA THR A 42 -7.42 7.10 5.02
C THR A 42 -6.04 6.52 5.17
N LEU A 43 -5.35 6.37 4.04
CA LEU A 43 -3.97 5.88 3.98
C LEU A 43 -3.03 7.08 3.89
N ASP A 44 -2.14 7.19 4.86
CA ASP A 44 -1.03 8.13 4.88
C ASP A 44 0.22 7.42 4.39
N LEU A 45 0.83 7.95 3.34
CA LEU A 45 2.00 7.39 2.68
C LEU A 45 3.18 8.34 2.83
N THR A 46 4.32 7.80 3.26
CA THR A 46 5.61 8.47 3.14
C THR A 46 6.54 7.58 2.33
N VAL A 47 7.00 8.11 1.19
CA VAL A 47 7.89 7.42 0.27
C VAL A 47 9.14 8.25 0.09
N VAL A 48 10.30 7.65 0.32
CA VAL A 48 11.61 8.24 0.04
C VAL A 48 12.41 7.29 -0.84
N GLY A 49 12.64 7.69 -2.07
CA GLY A 49 13.45 6.95 -3.03
C GLY A 49 14.89 7.47 -3.10
N THR A 50 15.79 6.59 -3.53
CA THR A 50 17.15 6.92 -4.01
C THR A 50 17.12 7.79 -5.29
N ASP A 51 16.17 7.49 -6.17
CA ASP A 51 15.79 8.15 -7.42
C ASP A 51 14.32 8.64 -7.42
N PRO A 52 13.94 9.54 -8.34
CA PRO A 52 12.57 10.06 -8.43
C PRO A 52 11.54 8.93 -8.54
N ILE A 53 10.46 9.05 -7.77
CA ILE A 53 9.33 8.13 -7.79
C ILE A 53 8.49 8.38 -9.04
N ALA A 54 8.59 7.48 -10.01
CA ALA A 54 7.85 7.56 -11.26
C ALA A 54 6.38 7.20 -11.09
N ARG A 55 6.05 6.30 -10.16
CA ARG A 55 4.67 5.86 -9.92
C ARG A 55 4.42 5.43 -8.49
N ILE A 56 3.29 5.86 -7.94
CA ILE A 56 2.71 5.32 -6.70
C ILE A 56 1.31 4.82 -7.02
N SER A 57 1.05 3.55 -6.71
CA SER A 57 -0.24 2.91 -6.94
C SER A 57 -0.79 2.33 -5.65
N ILE A 58 -2.04 2.64 -5.33
CA ILE A 58 -2.78 1.99 -4.24
C ILE A 58 -3.70 0.95 -4.86
N VAL A 59 -3.56 -0.29 -4.40
CA VAL A 59 -4.34 -1.43 -4.86
C VAL A 59 -5.22 -1.91 -3.72
N ARG A 60 -6.50 -2.16 -4.03
CA ARG A 60 -7.50 -2.71 -3.10
C ARG A 60 -8.02 -4.03 -3.64
N GLY A 61 -8.08 -5.05 -2.79
CA GLY A 61 -8.92 -6.22 -3.01
C GLY A 61 -9.96 -6.37 -1.91
N VAL A 62 -11.05 -7.07 -2.22
CA VAL A 62 -12.17 -7.32 -1.29
C VAL A 62 -12.44 -8.81 -1.30
N GLY A 63 -12.28 -9.48 -0.15
CA GLY A 63 -12.45 -10.93 -0.04
C GLY A 63 -11.68 -11.73 -1.10
N LYS A 64 -12.40 -12.44 -1.98
CA LYS A 64 -11.85 -13.27 -3.07
C LYS A 64 -11.87 -12.59 -4.44
N GLU A 65 -12.26 -11.32 -4.51
CA GLU A 65 -12.34 -10.59 -5.78
C GLU A 65 -10.95 -10.27 -6.35
N VAL A 66 -10.92 -10.02 -7.66
CA VAL A 66 -9.70 -9.57 -8.34
C VAL A 66 -9.34 -8.16 -7.83
N PRO A 67 -8.11 -7.94 -7.34
CA PRO A 67 -7.69 -6.64 -6.83
C PRO A 67 -7.64 -5.59 -7.94
N ARG A 68 -7.91 -4.34 -7.58
CA ARG A 68 -8.01 -3.20 -8.51
C ARG A 68 -7.17 -2.03 -8.04
N TYR A 69 -6.65 -1.26 -9.00
CA TYR A 69 -6.00 0.02 -8.73
C TYR A 69 -7.08 1.04 -8.37
N VAL A 70 -7.03 1.55 -7.15
CA VAL A 70 -7.97 2.56 -6.64
C VAL A 70 -7.35 3.96 -6.61
N HIS A 71 -6.03 4.04 -6.69
CA HIS A 71 -5.31 5.28 -6.85
C HIS A 71 -4.02 5.06 -7.63
N ASP A 72 -3.65 6.02 -8.46
CA ASP A 72 -2.42 5.97 -9.26
C ASP A 72 -1.94 7.39 -9.56
N ILE A 73 -0.69 7.69 -9.22
CA ILE A 73 -0.05 8.98 -9.49
C ILE A 73 1.39 8.81 -9.93
N GLY A 74 1.87 9.74 -10.76
CA GLY A 74 3.28 9.87 -11.13
C GLY A 74 3.86 11.17 -10.59
N PRO A 75 4.34 11.21 -9.34
CA PRO A 75 4.75 12.46 -8.69
C PRO A 75 6.11 12.99 -9.18
N ASP A 76 6.95 12.11 -9.73
CA ASP A 76 8.28 12.42 -10.29
C ASP A 76 9.23 13.14 -9.31
N GLN A 77 9.11 12.80 -8.02
CA GLN A 77 9.86 13.41 -6.91
C GLN A 77 10.57 12.33 -6.11
N LYS A 78 11.70 12.67 -5.48
CA LYS A 78 12.45 11.71 -4.63
C LYS A 78 11.77 11.43 -3.29
N GLU A 79 11.07 12.42 -2.74
CA GLU A 79 10.28 12.29 -1.52
C GLU A 79 8.83 12.64 -1.82
N VAL A 80 7.90 11.80 -1.37
CA VAL A 80 6.47 11.99 -1.58
C VAL A 80 5.74 11.70 -0.27
N LYS A 81 4.94 12.66 0.17
CA LYS A 81 3.96 12.49 1.25
C LYS A 81 2.57 12.67 0.66
N LEU A 82 1.72 11.68 0.89
CA LEU A 82 0.38 11.62 0.31
C LEU A 82 -0.60 11.10 1.35
N SER A 83 -1.77 11.71 1.43
CA SER A 83 -2.93 11.16 2.13
C SER A 83 -4.00 10.83 1.10
N TRP A 84 -4.48 9.60 1.10
CA TRP A 84 -5.54 9.13 0.22
C TRP A 84 -6.65 8.46 1.01
N THR A 85 -7.89 8.87 0.80
CA THR A 85 -9.07 8.28 1.45
C THR A 85 -9.85 7.44 0.46
N ASP A 86 -10.20 6.21 0.83
CA ASP A 86 -11.14 5.40 0.07
C ASP A 86 -12.54 5.99 0.21
N GLN A 87 -13.07 6.55 -0.89
CA GLN A 87 -14.38 7.20 -0.88
C GLN A 87 -15.55 6.22 -0.94
N ASP A 88 -15.30 4.96 -1.31
CA ASP A 88 -16.30 3.92 -1.49
C ASP A 88 -15.77 2.56 -0.97
N PRO A 89 -15.44 2.45 0.33
CA PRO A 89 -14.92 1.20 0.90
C PRO A 89 -16.01 0.12 0.93
N ALA A 90 -15.62 -1.14 0.79
CA ALA A 90 -16.54 -2.26 0.92
C ALA A 90 -16.92 -2.47 2.41
N VAL A 91 -17.95 -1.75 2.86
CA VAL A 91 -18.45 -1.81 4.25
C VAL A 91 -18.91 -3.23 4.60
N GLY A 92 -18.53 -3.70 5.79
CA GLY A 92 -18.87 -5.02 6.30
C GLY A 92 -18.03 -6.17 5.73
N GLN A 93 -17.06 -5.90 4.86
CA GLN A 93 -16.16 -6.90 4.28
C GLN A 93 -14.70 -6.57 4.57
N GLU A 94 -13.86 -7.62 4.71
CA GLU A 94 -12.41 -7.46 4.80
C GLU A 94 -11.88 -6.99 3.44
N SER A 95 -11.40 -5.75 3.44
CA SER A 95 -10.68 -5.16 2.31
C SER A 95 -9.20 -5.12 2.61
N TYR A 96 -8.41 -5.25 1.57
CA TYR A 96 -6.99 -5.51 1.70
C TYR A 96 -6.25 -4.51 0.82
N TYR A 97 -5.50 -3.59 1.44
CA TYR A 97 -4.91 -2.43 0.78
C TYR A 97 -3.39 -2.55 0.75
N TYR A 98 -2.78 -2.29 -0.40
CA TYR A 98 -1.33 -2.26 -0.48
C TYR A 98 -0.83 -1.24 -1.49
N VAL A 99 0.37 -0.75 -1.22
CA VAL A 99 0.98 0.31 -2.00
C VAL A 99 2.13 -0.27 -2.80
N ARG A 100 2.19 0.15 -4.06
CA ARG A 100 3.28 -0.13 -4.97
C ARG A 100 3.97 1.17 -5.34
N VAL A 101 5.30 1.14 -5.36
CA VAL A 101 6.14 2.26 -5.76
C VAL A 101 7.08 1.79 -6.86
N GLU A 102 7.18 2.57 -7.93
CA GLU A 102 8.17 2.40 -9.00
C GLU A 102 9.01 3.67 -9.09
N GLN A 103 10.32 3.52 -8.98
CA GLN A 103 11.27 4.59 -9.25
C GLN A 103 11.51 4.71 -10.76
N ARG A 104 11.96 5.90 -11.18
CA ARG A 104 12.33 6.16 -12.56
C ARG A 104 13.34 5.13 -13.05
N ARG A 105 13.15 4.68 -14.27
CA ARG A 105 14.05 3.71 -14.90
C ARG A 105 15.34 4.41 -15.32
N PRO A 106 16.52 3.89 -14.95
CA PRO A 106 17.76 4.33 -15.54
C PRO A 106 17.84 3.89 -17.00
N GLU A 107 18.64 4.60 -17.80
CA GLU A 107 18.89 4.22 -19.19
C GLU A 107 19.53 2.82 -19.25
N GLY A 108 18.92 1.90 -19.99
CA GLY A 108 19.39 0.51 -20.13
C GLY A 108 19.10 -0.43 -18.94
N GLY A 109 18.29 -0.01 -17.96
CA GLY A 109 17.97 -0.82 -16.78
C GLY A 109 16.48 -0.86 -16.42
N TYR A 110 16.19 -1.49 -15.27
CA TYR A 110 14.85 -1.53 -14.68
C TYR A 110 14.76 -0.51 -13.54
N GLY A 111 13.60 0.12 -13.37
CA GLY A 111 13.33 0.97 -12.21
C GLY A 111 13.20 0.11 -10.95
N ALA A 112 13.75 0.59 -9.84
CA ALA A 112 13.59 -0.08 -8.56
C ALA A 112 12.11 -0.04 -8.13
N LEU A 113 11.68 -1.13 -7.49
CA LEU A 113 10.30 -1.34 -7.07
C LEU A 113 10.27 -1.52 -5.56
N ALA A 114 9.24 -0.97 -4.92
CA ALA A 114 8.88 -1.28 -3.55
C ALA A 114 7.41 -1.67 -3.42
N TRP A 115 7.14 -2.63 -2.53
CA TRP A 115 5.79 -3.06 -2.16
C TRP A 115 5.64 -3.05 -0.65
N ALA A 116 4.66 -2.29 -0.15
CA ALA A 116 4.30 -2.32 1.25
C ALA A 116 3.57 -3.61 1.59
N SER A 117 3.80 -4.14 2.79
CA SER A 117 2.94 -5.19 3.33
C SER A 117 1.49 -4.72 3.34
N PRO A 118 0.57 -5.61 2.99
CA PRO A 118 -0.78 -5.18 2.71
C PRO A 118 -1.58 -5.10 4.05
N MET A 119 -2.40 -4.05 4.24
CA MET A 119 -3.20 -3.77 5.46
C MET A 119 -4.64 -4.25 5.31
N TRP A 120 -5.09 -5.09 6.23
CA TRP A 120 -6.42 -5.70 6.19
C TRP A 120 -7.38 -4.91 7.06
N ILE A 121 -8.34 -4.26 6.40
CA ILE A 121 -9.25 -3.30 7.00
C ILE A 121 -10.67 -3.77 6.78
N THR A 122 -11.38 -4.03 7.88
CA THR A 122 -12.83 -4.24 7.86
C THR A 122 -13.52 -2.94 8.22
N CYS A 123 -14.15 -2.30 7.23
CA CYS A 123 -14.84 -1.02 7.44
C CYS A 123 -16.22 -1.25 8.05
N LYS A 124 -16.49 -0.62 9.19
CA LYS A 124 -17.79 -0.62 9.87
C LYS A 124 -18.64 0.56 9.38
N PRO A 125 -19.97 0.38 9.32
CA PRO A 125 -20.91 1.46 9.01
C PRO A 125 -20.83 2.61 10.03
#